data_AF-A0A3Q2FM55-F1
#
_entry.id   AF-A0A3Q2FM55-F1
#
_cell.length_a   1.000
_cell.length_b   1.000
_cell.length_c   1.000
_cell.angle_alpha   90.00
_cell.angle_beta   90.00
_cell.angle_gamma   90.00
#
_symmetry.space_group_name_H-M   'P 1'
#
loop_
_entity.id
_entity.type
_entity.pdbx_description
1 polymer ?
#
loop_
_entity_poly.entity_id
_entity_poly.type
_entity_poly.pdbx_seq_one_letter_code
_entity_poly.pdbx_strand_id
1 'polypeptide(L)'
;MTPLYFHIINVCLHCAATCLLMHTCERYVFEKPRLAFITALLFAVHPVHTEAVSGIVGRADVLACLLFLLTFHLYIRSVDQCVSEDSFPSTVSPGSLLLSLFLGTCAMLVKETGITVFGVCLLYDALSGSHGGPQGWPLIRLIPQSDEGKFSLTVSLNLNRSVASRRPADCLCLLLRGLRSSRLRDLPLLCKALIKRVGLISAYVVIIMSVRLWLMGGSMPLFSEQDNPASFSPHLLTRFLTYSFLLSFNAWLLLAPIVLCYDWQVGSIPLVESVMDVRNMATMLLAVVMVALCWRCLQSLQENREVLVGMLFLVFPFIPASNLFFRVGFVVAERVLYMPSMGYCILVAHGLGRLWSTVGRWGTTLLSVCMLLLILLFSLKTVQQNNVWLSREALFRLYPRHASALNNLGTLTSSADEAEHFYRKALDINPQHNRALFNLGNLLKSQGNEEEAEALLKDSIRYGPHFADAYSSLASLYAEQRRFAEANQMYLEGIESCPDSSDLHNNYGVFLVDTGEFNCWSVCTDGALLLQIKSSLPELTGGSECIKDLHCFFSRSSPEHLALVAAVEKVFFLCGPHLWAKVGL
;
A
#
# COMPACT_ATOMS: atom_id res chain seq x y z
N MET A 1 13.33 23.14 5.02
CA MET A 1 13.51 22.62 6.41
C MET A 1 14.14 21.24 6.32
N THR A 2 15.29 21.03 6.95
CA THR A 2 15.91 19.69 7.04
C THR A 2 14.97 18.76 7.78
N PRO A 3 14.48 17.70 7.15
CA PRO A 3 13.28 17.03 7.65
C PRO A 3 13.68 15.93 8.68
N LEU A 4 14.50 16.30 9.66
CA LEU A 4 15.08 15.37 10.65
C LEU A 4 14.02 14.81 11.61
N TYR A 5 13.01 15.61 11.95
CA TYR A 5 11.93 15.22 12.87
C TYR A 5 11.10 14.04 12.35
N PHE A 6 10.71 14.04 11.06
CA PHE A 6 9.87 12.95 10.55
C PHE A 6 10.67 11.64 10.43
N HIS A 7 11.95 11.71 10.08
CA HIS A 7 12.82 10.53 10.04
C HIS A 7 12.94 9.88 11.43
N ILE A 8 13.14 10.68 12.49
CA ILE A 8 13.19 10.15 13.86
C ILE A 8 11.89 9.43 14.22
N ILE A 9 10.73 10.02 13.91
CA ILE A 9 9.44 9.38 14.19
C ILE A 9 9.32 8.04 13.48
N ASN A 10 9.62 7.99 12.18
CA ASN A 10 9.51 6.75 11.41
C ASN A 10 10.46 5.66 11.94
N VAL A 11 11.68 6.04 12.33
CA VAL A 11 12.63 5.11 12.97
C VAL A 11 12.10 4.61 14.31
N CYS A 12 11.57 5.49 15.16
CA CYS A 12 10.95 5.10 16.43
C CYS A 12 9.76 4.15 16.22
N LEU A 13 8.90 4.43 15.24
CA LEU A 13 7.78 3.56 14.88
C LEU A 13 8.26 2.19 14.35
N HIS A 14 9.31 2.18 13.53
CA HIS A 14 9.90 0.94 13.01
C HIS A 14 10.52 0.09 14.13
N CYS A 15 11.22 0.72 15.08
CA CYS A 15 11.71 0.06 16.29
C CYS A 15 10.54 -0.52 17.11
N ALA A 16 9.46 0.24 17.31
CA ALA A 16 8.28 -0.24 18.03
C ALA A 16 7.61 -1.42 17.32
N ALA A 17 7.46 -1.36 15.99
CA ALA A 17 6.90 -2.44 15.18
C ALA A 17 7.78 -3.70 15.25
N THR A 18 9.11 -3.55 15.20
CA THR A 18 10.09 -4.63 15.34
C THR A 18 9.99 -5.30 16.72
N CYS A 19 9.97 -4.52 17.79
CA CYS A 19 9.82 -5.03 19.16
C CYS A 19 8.48 -5.75 19.35
N LEU A 20 7.40 -5.20 18.77
CA LEU A 20 6.07 -5.81 18.84
C LEU A 20 5.99 -7.10 18.00
N LEU A 21 6.67 -7.16 16.86
CA LEU A 21 6.81 -8.39 16.06
C LEU A 21 7.58 -9.45 16.85
N MET A 22 8.67 -9.09 17.51
CA MET A 22 9.41 -9.99 18.39
C MET A 22 8.49 -10.57 19.47
N HIS A 23 7.73 -9.70 20.14
CA HIS A 23 6.77 -10.10 21.16
C HIS A 23 5.66 -11.02 20.61
N THR A 24 5.14 -10.72 19.41
CA THR A 24 4.19 -11.57 18.68
C THR A 24 4.78 -12.95 18.43
N CYS A 25 6.03 -12.99 17.98
CA CYS A 25 6.73 -14.22 17.66
C CYS A 25 7.00 -15.09 18.90
N GLU A 26 7.39 -14.49 20.02
CA GLU A 26 7.60 -15.21 21.29
C GLU A 26 6.31 -15.76 21.89
N ARG A 27 5.19 -15.04 21.73
CA ARG A 27 3.91 -15.41 22.35
C ARG A 27 3.12 -16.42 21.53
N TYR A 28 3.10 -16.25 20.21
CA TYR A 28 2.13 -16.94 19.34
C TYR A 28 2.77 -17.82 18.28
N VAL A 29 4.04 -17.59 17.92
CA VAL A 29 4.67 -18.24 16.77
C VAL A 29 5.65 -19.32 17.21
N PHE A 30 6.75 -18.95 17.86
CA PHE A 30 7.86 -19.85 18.18
C PHE A 30 7.87 -20.28 19.64
N GLU A 31 8.20 -21.54 19.88
CA GLU A 31 8.53 -22.03 21.23
C GLU A 31 9.91 -21.55 21.71
N LYS A 32 10.83 -21.35 20.77
CA LYS A 32 12.21 -20.96 21.07
C LYS A 32 12.36 -19.45 20.89
N PRO A 33 12.68 -18.68 21.96
CA PRO A 33 12.81 -17.22 21.87
C PRO A 33 13.93 -16.78 20.91
N ARG A 34 14.95 -17.64 20.69
CA ARG A 34 16.02 -17.38 19.72
C ARG A 34 15.50 -17.17 18.29
N LEU A 35 14.46 -17.91 17.87
CA LEU A 35 13.88 -17.77 16.53
C LEU A 35 13.05 -16.49 16.41
N ALA A 36 12.37 -16.09 17.48
CA ALA A 36 11.67 -14.80 17.55
C ALA A 36 12.65 -13.62 17.45
N PHE A 37 13.78 -13.68 18.16
CA PHE A 37 14.84 -12.68 18.06
C PHE A 37 15.43 -12.59 16.65
N ILE A 38 15.72 -13.72 16.00
CA ILE A 38 16.23 -13.73 14.62
C ILE A 38 15.19 -13.16 13.65
N THR A 39 13.91 -13.48 13.83
CA THR A 39 12.81 -12.93 13.01
C THR A 39 12.76 -11.41 13.13
N ALA A 40 12.82 -10.88 14.35
CA ALA A 40 12.81 -9.46 14.60
C ALA A 40 14.07 -8.77 14.04
N LEU A 41 15.24 -9.39 14.18
CA LEU A 41 16.49 -8.85 13.64
C LEU A 41 16.47 -8.81 12.12
N LEU A 42 16.01 -9.88 11.46
CA LEU A 42 15.84 -9.93 9.99
C LEU A 42 14.86 -8.85 9.51
N PHE A 43 13.74 -8.69 10.21
CA PHE A 43 12.78 -7.64 9.92
C PHE A 43 13.41 -6.25 10.08
N ALA A 44 14.09 -5.98 11.19
CA ALA A 44 14.69 -4.67 11.48
C ALA A 44 15.69 -4.17 10.43
N VAL A 45 16.42 -5.10 9.79
CA VAL A 45 17.47 -4.75 8.82
C VAL A 45 17.05 -4.93 7.36
N HIS A 46 15.81 -5.34 7.10
CA HIS A 46 15.38 -5.74 5.76
C HIS A 46 15.40 -4.55 4.78
N PRO A 47 16.16 -4.61 3.66
CA PRO A 47 16.32 -3.47 2.76
C PRO A 47 15.03 -2.91 2.16
N VAL A 48 14.01 -3.76 1.96
CA VAL A 48 12.67 -3.35 1.47
C VAL A 48 11.97 -2.31 2.36
N HIS A 49 12.40 -2.15 3.62
CA HIS A 49 11.82 -1.16 4.53
C HIS A 49 12.34 0.25 4.30
N THR A 50 13.40 0.40 3.52
CA THR A 50 14.08 1.69 3.35
C THR A 50 13.12 2.78 2.87
N GLU A 51 12.30 2.52 1.86
CA GLU A 51 11.28 3.48 1.39
C GLU A 51 10.26 3.80 2.49
N ALA A 52 9.73 2.78 3.17
CA ALA A 52 8.70 2.95 4.19
C ALA A 52 9.18 3.76 5.41
N VAL A 53 10.45 3.57 5.81
CA VAL A 53 11.03 4.24 6.98
C VAL A 53 11.62 5.61 6.62
N SER A 54 12.32 5.72 5.49
CA SER A 54 13.00 6.97 5.10
C SER A 54 12.07 7.94 4.37
N GLY A 55 10.99 7.46 3.74
CA GLY A 55 10.03 8.30 3.02
C GLY A 55 9.02 9.00 3.93
N ILE A 56 8.66 10.24 3.59
CA ILE A 56 7.60 11.00 4.30
C ILE A 56 6.25 10.26 4.21
N VAL A 57 5.91 9.77 3.00
CA VAL A 57 4.67 9.03 2.72
C VAL A 57 4.67 7.66 3.42
N GLY A 58 5.85 7.07 3.63
CA GLY A 58 6.01 5.74 4.22
C GLY A 58 5.58 5.62 5.69
N ARG A 59 5.38 6.75 6.40
CA ARG A 59 4.88 6.74 7.79
C ARG A 59 3.58 5.94 7.93
N ALA A 60 2.70 6.05 6.93
CA ALA A 60 1.44 5.32 6.93
C ALA A 60 1.66 3.81 6.99
N ASP A 61 2.64 3.28 6.25
CA ASP A 61 2.92 1.84 6.20
C ASP A 61 3.45 1.32 7.56
N VAL A 62 4.37 2.07 8.19
CA VAL A 62 4.95 1.70 9.49
C VAL A 62 3.91 1.79 10.62
N LEU A 63 3.12 2.88 10.65
CA LEU A 63 2.08 3.08 11.66
C LEU A 63 0.95 2.05 11.50
N ALA A 64 0.51 1.77 10.27
CA ALA A 64 -0.49 0.75 10.02
C ALA A 64 0.00 -0.64 10.44
N CYS A 65 1.28 -0.96 10.26
CA CYS A 65 1.86 -2.22 10.73
C CYS A 65 1.86 -2.35 12.25
N LEU A 66 2.16 -1.26 12.97
CA LEU A 66 2.10 -1.23 14.43
C LEU A 66 0.66 -1.48 14.92
N LEU A 67 -0.32 -0.78 14.33
CA LEU A 67 -1.74 -0.94 14.65
C LEU A 67 -2.24 -2.35 14.28
N PHE A 68 -1.82 -2.89 13.14
CA PHE A 68 -2.11 -4.25 12.71
C PHE A 68 -1.70 -5.28 13.77
N LEU A 69 -0.45 -5.20 14.27
CA LEU A 69 0.04 -6.10 15.30
C LEU A 69 -0.71 -5.91 16.64
N LEU A 70 -0.99 -4.67 17.05
CA LEU A 70 -1.76 -4.39 18.27
C LEU A 70 -3.19 -4.95 18.18
N THR A 71 -3.86 -4.76 17.04
CA THR A 71 -5.16 -5.35 16.75
C THR A 71 -5.11 -6.87 16.84
N PHE A 72 -4.11 -7.51 16.24
CA PHE A 72 -3.93 -8.96 16.32
C PHE A 72 -3.80 -9.45 17.77
N HIS A 73 -2.97 -8.79 18.59
CA HIS A 73 -2.81 -9.14 20.01
C HIS A 73 -4.09 -8.97 20.83
N LEU A 74 -4.77 -7.84 20.68
CA LEU A 74 -6.01 -7.55 21.41
C LEU A 74 -7.14 -8.49 20.99
N TYR A 75 -7.21 -8.82 19.70
CA TYR A 75 -8.16 -9.78 19.18
C TYR A 75 -7.95 -11.16 19.82
N ILE A 76 -6.72 -11.69 19.80
CA ILE A 76 -6.41 -12.99 20.41
C ILE A 76 -6.77 -12.96 21.90
N ARG A 77 -6.36 -11.91 22.63
CA ARG A 77 -6.70 -11.73 24.05
C ARG A 77 -8.21 -11.69 24.31
N SER A 78 -9.01 -11.17 23.37
CA SER A 78 -10.46 -11.13 23.50
C SER A 78 -11.12 -12.52 23.39
N VAL A 79 -10.40 -13.51 22.85
CA VAL A 79 -10.88 -14.88 22.62
C VAL A 79 -10.28 -15.91 23.62
N ASP A 80 -9.19 -15.58 24.33
CA ASP A 80 -8.26 -16.55 24.96
C ASP A 80 -8.68 -17.24 26.30
N GLN A 81 -9.91 -17.13 26.82
CA GLN A 81 -10.29 -17.72 28.14
C GLN A 81 -11.80 -17.99 28.28
N CYS A 82 -12.19 -19.27 28.36
CA CYS A 82 -13.52 -19.79 28.75
C CYS A 82 -14.75 -19.21 28.00
N VAL A 83 -15.39 -20.07 27.22
CA VAL A 83 -16.73 -19.87 26.67
C VAL A 83 -17.73 -19.81 27.82
N SER A 84 -18.17 -18.60 28.19
CA SER A 84 -19.44 -18.43 28.91
C SER A 84 -20.57 -18.51 27.87
N GLU A 85 -21.59 -19.32 28.14
CA GLU A 85 -22.72 -19.57 27.22
C GLU A 85 -23.61 -18.33 26.99
N ASP A 86 -23.51 -17.32 27.86
CA ASP A 86 -24.52 -16.26 27.98
C ASP A 86 -24.16 -14.91 27.32
N SER A 87 -22.95 -14.72 26.78
CA SER A 87 -22.55 -13.45 26.13
C SER A 87 -22.56 -13.53 24.60
N PHE A 88 -23.14 -12.50 23.96
CA PHE A 88 -23.12 -12.31 22.51
C PHE A 88 -22.24 -11.10 22.15
N PRO A 89 -21.13 -11.24 21.40
CA PRO A 89 -20.45 -12.49 21.02
C PRO A 89 -19.79 -13.18 22.22
N SER A 90 -19.50 -14.48 22.10
CA SER A 90 -18.78 -15.25 23.12
C SER A 90 -17.29 -14.86 23.10
N THR A 91 -16.99 -13.73 23.72
CA THR A 91 -15.65 -13.22 23.99
C THR A 91 -15.43 -13.09 25.48
N VAL A 92 -14.17 -13.28 25.89
CA VAL A 92 -13.73 -13.16 27.29
C VAL A 92 -13.86 -11.71 27.77
N SER A 93 -13.52 -10.79 26.87
CA SER A 93 -13.40 -9.37 27.16
C SER A 93 -13.98 -8.57 25.99
N PRO A 94 -15.25 -8.16 26.07
CA PRO A 94 -15.87 -7.29 25.08
C PRO A 94 -15.09 -5.99 24.86
N GLY A 95 -14.50 -5.43 25.91
CA GLY A 95 -13.64 -4.23 25.82
C GLY A 95 -12.39 -4.45 24.97
N SER A 96 -11.74 -5.62 25.10
CA SER A 96 -10.56 -5.96 24.27
C SER A 96 -10.96 -6.16 22.80
N LEU A 97 -12.13 -6.76 22.54
CA LEU A 97 -12.66 -6.90 21.19
C LEU A 97 -12.98 -5.53 20.58
N LEU A 98 -13.68 -4.65 21.31
CA LEU A 98 -14.01 -3.30 20.83
C LEU A 98 -12.74 -2.48 20.55
N LEU A 99 -11.75 -2.54 21.44
CA LEU A 99 -10.47 -1.87 21.21
C LEU A 99 -9.73 -2.46 20.00
N SER A 100 -9.76 -3.78 19.80
CA SER A 100 -9.23 -4.44 18.61
C SER A 100 -9.91 -3.94 17.32
N LEU A 101 -11.25 -3.84 17.32
CA LEU A 101 -12.02 -3.30 16.19
C LEU A 101 -11.66 -1.84 15.91
N PHE A 102 -11.55 -1.02 16.96
CA PHE A 102 -11.14 0.37 16.85
C PHE A 102 -9.73 0.52 16.25
N LEU A 103 -8.73 -0.17 16.81
CA LEU A 103 -7.35 -0.10 16.29
C LEU A 103 -7.24 -0.65 14.87
N GLY A 104 -8.02 -1.68 14.52
CA GLY A 104 -8.03 -2.24 13.16
C GLY A 104 -8.64 -1.26 12.15
N THR A 105 -9.66 -0.52 12.56
CA THR A 105 -10.23 0.57 11.75
C THR A 105 -9.26 1.74 11.64
N CYS A 106 -8.54 2.10 12.70
CA CYS A 106 -7.45 3.07 12.61
C CYS A 106 -6.36 2.60 11.64
N ALA A 107 -5.98 1.31 11.66
CA ALA A 107 -5.01 0.76 10.72
C ALA A 107 -5.49 0.91 9.27
N MET A 108 -6.76 0.61 8.99
CA MET A 108 -7.39 0.80 7.67
C MET A 108 -7.40 2.27 7.23
N LEU A 109 -7.72 3.20 8.14
CA LEU A 109 -7.75 4.64 7.84
C LEU A 109 -6.35 5.20 7.59
N VAL A 110 -5.34 4.68 8.28
CA VAL A 110 -3.94 5.02 8.02
C VAL A 110 -3.47 4.43 6.69
N LYS A 111 -3.81 3.16 6.41
CA LYS A 111 -3.45 2.47 5.16
C LYS A 111 -4.47 1.41 4.78
N GLU A 112 -4.82 1.33 3.50
CA GLU A 112 -5.79 0.39 2.97
C GLU A 112 -5.53 -1.07 3.34
N THR A 113 -4.26 -1.48 3.36
CA THR A 113 -3.84 -2.85 3.69
C THR A 113 -4.14 -3.21 5.14
N GLY A 114 -4.35 -2.21 6.02
CA GLY A 114 -4.70 -2.43 7.43
C GLY A 114 -5.99 -3.21 7.65
N ILE A 115 -6.96 -3.15 6.71
CA ILE A 115 -8.23 -3.91 6.79
C ILE A 115 -8.01 -5.42 6.87
N THR A 116 -6.89 -5.89 6.30
CA THR A 116 -6.57 -7.32 6.18
C THR A 116 -6.35 -7.98 7.54
N VAL A 117 -6.08 -7.21 8.60
CA VAL A 117 -5.91 -7.71 9.96
C VAL A 117 -7.14 -8.48 10.45
N PHE A 118 -8.35 -8.07 10.08
CA PHE A 118 -9.57 -8.76 10.48
C PHE A 118 -9.67 -10.15 9.84
N GLY A 119 -9.26 -10.28 8.58
CA GLY A 119 -9.18 -11.57 7.89
C GLY A 119 -8.12 -12.48 8.53
N VAL A 120 -6.96 -11.92 8.87
CA VAL A 120 -5.89 -12.64 9.58
C VAL A 120 -6.36 -13.13 10.95
N CYS A 121 -7.01 -12.27 11.73
CA CYS A 121 -7.59 -12.59 13.03
C CYS A 121 -8.61 -13.74 12.93
N LEU A 122 -9.59 -13.64 12.02
CA LEU A 122 -10.63 -14.66 11.85
C LEU A 122 -10.08 -16.02 11.41
N LEU A 123 -9.13 -16.02 10.46
CA LEU A 123 -8.52 -17.28 10.01
C LEU A 123 -7.61 -17.87 11.08
N TYR A 124 -6.86 -17.04 11.79
CA TYR A 124 -6.06 -17.49 12.90
C TYR A 124 -6.91 -18.12 14.01
N ASP A 125 -8.04 -17.50 14.38
CA ASP A 125 -9.01 -18.05 15.34
C ASP A 125 -9.65 -19.36 14.85
N ALA A 126 -10.06 -19.41 13.58
CA ALA A 126 -10.66 -20.60 12.98
C ALA A 126 -9.70 -21.79 12.89
N LEU A 127 -8.43 -21.54 12.55
CA LEU A 127 -7.44 -22.58 12.26
C LEU A 127 -6.61 -22.98 13.47
N SER A 128 -6.43 -22.07 14.44
CA SER A 128 -5.61 -22.35 15.62
C SER A 128 -6.37 -23.00 16.76
N GLY A 129 -7.71 -23.10 16.67
CA GLY A 129 -8.55 -23.91 17.56
C GLY A 129 -8.24 -23.76 19.05
N SER A 130 -8.76 -22.70 19.68
CA SER A 130 -8.69 -22.42 21.13
C SER A 130 -7.26 -22.34 21.69
N HIS A 131 -6.68 -21.14 21.67
CA HIS A 131 -5.36 -20.87 22.22
C HIS A 131 -5.27 -21.15 23.73
N GLY A 132 -4.14 -21.76 24.10
CA GLY A 132 -3.42 -21.46 25.32
C GLY A 132 -1.95 -21.28 24.92
N GLY A 133 -1.33 -20.18 25.32
CA GLY A 133 0.05 -19.86 24.99
C GLY A 133 1.08 -20.89 25.49
N PRO A 134 2.38 -20.68 25.20
CA PRO A 134 3.46 -21.63 25.50
C PRO A 134 3.72 -21.93 27.00
N GLN A 135 2.93 -21.37 27.92
CA GLN A 135 3.10 -21.58 29.37
C GLN A 135 1.80 -21.88 30.14
N GLY A 136 0.69 -22.20 29.49
CA GLY A 136 -0.54 -22.51 30.20
C GLY A 136 -1.45 -23.46 29.44
N TRP A 137 -1.26 -24.78 29.65
CA TRP A 137 -2.26 -25.76 29.27
C TRP A 137 -2.13 -27.08 30.07
N PRO A 138 -3.25 -27.69 30.47
CA PRO A 138 -3.35 -29.15 30.59
C PRO A 138 -4.51 -29.72 29.74
N LEU A 139 -4.16 -30.31 28.60
CA LEU A 139 -4.90 -31.35 27.84
C LEU A 139 -4.11 -32.63 27.97
N ILE A 140 -2.84 -32.53 28.41
CA ILE A 140 -2.03 -33.59 29.00
C ILE A 140 -1.10 -32.94 30.03
N ARG A 141 -1.54 -32.79 31.29
CA ARG A 141 -0.61 -32.85 32.44
C ARG A 141 -0.84 -34.22 33.07
N LEU A 142 0.15 -35.10 32.95
CA LEU A 142 0.30 -36.25 33.85
C LEU A 142 0.60 -35.67 35.22
N ILE A 143 -0.39 -35.61 36.10
CA ILE A 143 -0.15 -35.49 37.53
C ILE A 143 0.18 -36.91 37.99
N PRO A 144 1.34 -37.16 38.62
CA PRO A 144 1.57 -38.44 39.26
C PRO A 144 0.62 -38.50 40.47
N GLN A 145 -0.44 -39.29 40.37
CA GLN A 145 -1.18 -39.69 41.56
C GLN A 145 -0.49 -40.91 42.15
N SER A 146 0.15 -40.66 43.28
CA SER A 146 0.49 -41.65 44.29
C SER A 146 -0.77 -42.40 44.72
N ASP A 147 -0.62 -43.71 44.76
CA ASP A 147 -1.34 -44.70 45.55
C ASP A 147 -2.84 -44.97 45.28
N GLU A 148 -3.05 -46.25 44.94
CA GLU A 148 -4.25 -47.08 45.07
C GLU A 148 -5.16 -47.28 43.85
N GLY A 149 -4.76 -48.22 42.99
CA GLY A 149 -5.60 -49.41 42.77
C GLY A 149 -6.71 -49.39 41.72
N LYS A 150 -6.75 -48.50 40.71
CA LYS A 150 -7.66 -48.62 39.56
C LYS A 150 -7.01 -48.33 38.20
N PHE A 151 -7.05 -49.32 37.30
CA PHE A 151 -6.61 -49.22 35.90
C PHE A 151 -7.74 -48.72 34.99
N SER A 152 -7.48 -47.73 34.11
CA SER A 152 -8.24 -47.50 32.87
C SER A 152 -7.53 -46.57 31.87
N LEU A 153 -6.99 -47.21 30.82
CA LEU A 153 -6.59 -46.80 29.46
C LEU A 153 -5.83 -45.47 29.19
N THR A 154 -4.54 -45.66 28.92
CA THR A 154 -3.53 -44.76 28.35
C THR A 154 -3.79 -44.47 26.86
N VAL A 155 -3.82 -43.20 26.43
CA VAL A 155 -3.70 -42.85 25.00
C VAL A 155 -2.23 -42.75 24.65
N SER A 156 -1.71 -43.81 24.03
CA SER A 156 -0.45 -43.77 23.29
C SER A 156 -0.77 -43.75 21.80
N LEU A 157 -0.51 -42.63 21.13
CA LEU A 157 -0.25 -42.65 19.69
C LEU A 157 1.26 -42.48 19.53
N ASN A 158 1.96 -43.56 19.83
CA ASN A 158 3.35 -43.71 19.45
C ASN A 158 3.36 -44.01 17.94
N LEU A 159 3.38 -42.96 17.11
CA LEU A 159 3.66 -43.11 15.67
C LEU A 159 5.16 -43.33 15.51
N ASN A 160 5.58 -44.54 15.88
CA ASN A 160 6.92 -45.04 15.62
C ASN A 160 7.10 -45.11 14.09
N ARG A 161 8.00 -44.27 13.57
CA ARG A 161 8.74 -44.20 12.29
C ARG A 161 8.58 -45.25 11.15
N SER A 162 7.49 -45.98 11.02
CA SER A 162 7.34 -47.07 10.02
C SER A 162 6.12 -46.97 9.10
N VAL A 163 5.32 -45.90 9.15
CA VAL A 163 4.12 -45.77 8.29
C VAL A 163 4.47 -45.12 6.94
N ALA A 164 5.38 -45.74 6.19
CA ALA A 164 5.72 -45.35 4.82
C ALA A 164 5.03 -46.24 3.76
N SER A 165 4.11 -47.15 4.13
CA SER A 165 3.60 -48.17 3.19
C SER A 165 2.10 -48.50 3.26
N ARG A 166 1.22 -47.68 3.86
CA ARG A 166 -0.23 -47.99 3.88
C ARG A 166 -1.07 -47.05 3.00
N ARG A 167 -2.12 -47.64 2.42
CA ARG A 167 -3.03 -47.01 1.45
C ARG A 167 -3.87 -45.89 2.10
N PRO A 168 -4.22 -44.83 1.36
CA PRO A 168 -4.94 -43.65 1.89
C PRO A 168 -6.31 -43.95 2.54
N ALA A 169 -6.94 -45.09 2.22
CA ALA A 169 -8.21 -45.50 2.82
C ALA A 169 -8.12 -45.81 4.33
N ASP A 170 -6.96 -46.28 4.81
CA ASP A 170 -6.78 -46.66 6.22
C ASP A 170 -6.61 -45.44 7.14
N CYS A 171 -6.04 -44.33 6.62
CA CYS A 171 -5.96 -43.04 7.31
C CYS A 171 -7.34 -42.40 7.49
N LEU A 172 -8.23 -42.54 6.50
CA LEU A 172 -9.61 -42.05 6.57
C LEU A 172 -10.41 -42.80 7.66
N CYS A 173 -10.23 -44.12 7.79
CA CYS A 173 -10.86 -44.90 8.85
C CYS A 173 -10.35 -44.58 10.26
N LEU A 174 -9.08 -44.17 10.42
CA LEU A 174 -8.51 -43.73 11.70
C LEU A 174 -8.98 -42.32 12.09
N LEU A 175 -9.12 -41.40 11.13
CA LEU A 175 -9.77 -40.10 11.32
C LEU A 175 -11.24 -40.27 11.74
N LEU A 176 -11.97 -41.17 11.10
CA LEU A 176 -13.37 -41.47 11.42
C LEU A 176 -13.53 -42.20 12.78
N ARG A 177 -12.55 -42.98 13.23
CA ARG A 177 -12.57 -43.63 14.56
C ARG A 177 -12.11 -42.71 15.70
N GLY A 178 -11.20 -41.76 15.44
CA GLY A 178 -10.77 -40.74 16.41
C GLY A 178 -11.87 -39.75 16.80
N LEU A 179 -12.88 -39.58 15.95
CA LEU A 179 -14.06 -38.77 16.22
C LEU A 179 -15.01 -39.40 17.25
N ARG A 180 -14.86 -40.67 17.66
CA ARG A 180 -15.84 -41.39 18.48
C ARG A 180 -15.58 -41.40 20.00
N SER A 181 -14.79 -40.46 20.53
CA SER A 181 -14.61 -40.28 21.98
C SER A 181 -15.21 -38.95 22.45
N SER A 182 -15.99 -38.98 23.54
CA SER A 182 -16.50 -37.92 24.46
C SER A 182 -16.42 -36.40 24.17
N ARG A 183 -15.57 -35.91 23.25
CA ARG A 183 -15.32 -34.50 22.87
C ARG A 183 -16.13 -33.97 21.68
N LEU A 184 -16.93 -34.80 20.99
CA LEU A 184 -17.89 -34.33 19.97
C LEU A 184 -19.01 -33.44 20.55
N ARG A 185 -19.20 -33.45 21.87
CA ARG A 185 -20.26 -32.70 22.56
C ARG A 185 -19.99 -31.19 22.61
N ASP A 186 -18.73 -30.79 22.67
CA ASP A 186 -18.31 -29.38 22.78
C ASP A 186 -18.00 -28.72 21.42
N LEU A 187 -17.84 -29.53 20.36
CA LEU A 187 -17.63 -29.08 18.99
C LEU A 187 -18.75 -28.14 18.46
N PRO A 188 -20.05 -28.43 18.63
CA PRO A 188 -21.10 -27.51 18.18
C PRO A 188 -21.10 -26.17 18.94
N LEU A 189 -20.70 -26.17 20.22
CA LEU A 189 -20.56 -24.94 21.02
C LEU A 189 -19.40 -24.08 20.52
N LEU A 190 -18.24 -24.69 20.23
CA LEU A 190 -17.09 -24.02 19.66
C LEU A 190 -17.39 -23.47 18.25
N CYS A 191 -18.04 -24.27 17.39
CA CYS A 191 -18.46 -23.83 16.07
C CYS A 191 -19.49 -22.69 16.16
N LYS A 192 -20.44 -22.74 17.09
CA LYS A 192 -21.42 -21.67 17.31
C LYS A 192 -20.75 -20.36 17.76
N ALA A 193 -19.76 -20.44 18.65
CA ALA A 193 -18.96 -19.30 19.09
C ALA A 193 -18.17 -18.68 17.93
N LEU A 194 -17.48 -19.49 17.14
CA LEU A 194 -16.73 -19.06 15.95
C LEU A 194 -17.65 -18.44 14.90
N ILE A 195 -18.79 -19.06 14.58
CA ILE A 195 -19.76 -18.54 13.60
C ILE A 195 -20.29 -17.17 14.05
N LYS A 196 -20.61 -16.99 15.33
CA LYS A 196 -21.03 -15.69 15.87
C LYS A 196 -19.94 -14.62 15.69
N ARG A 197 -18.67 -14.94 15.98
CA ARG A 197 -17.54 -14.00 15.80
C ARG A 197 -17.29 -13.67 14.33
N VAL A 198 -17.28 -14.67 13.47
CA VAL A 198 -17.15 -14.51 12.01
C VAL A 198 -18.27 -13.61 11.48
N GLY A 199 -19.52 -13.87 11.87
CA GLY A 199 -20.66 -13.05 11.47
C GLY A 199 -20.53 -11.59 11.93
N LEU A 200 -20.18 -11.37 13.20
CA LEU A 200 -19.99 -10.03 13.75
C LEU A 200 -18.88 -9.24 13.04
N ILE A 201 -17.70 -9.85 12.90
CA ILE A 201 -16.53 -9.18 12.30
C ILE A 201 -16.76 -8.96 10.81
N SER A 202 -17.37 -9.91 10.11
CA SER A 202 -17.70 -9.73 8.68
C SER A 202 -18.70 -8.60 8.48
N ALA A 203 -19.75 -8.53 9.32
CA ALA A 203 -20.70 -7.41 9.29
C ALA A 203 -20.01 -6.07 9.59
N TYR A 204 -19.11 -6.04 10.58
CA TYR A 204 -18.33 -4.85 10.91
C TYR A 204 -17.45 -4.41 9.73
N VAL A 205 -16.72 -5.33 9.10
CA VAL A 205 -15.86 -5.07 7.93
C VAL A 205 -16.68 -4.48 6.78
N VAL A 206 -17.87 -5.03 6.51
CA VAL A 206 -18.78 -4.51 5.47
C VAL A 206 -19.20 -3.07 5.78
N ILE A 207 -19.52 -2.76 7.05
CA ILE A 207 -19.91 -1.42 7.47
C ILE A 207 -18.74 -0.43 7.28
N ILE A 208 -17.54 -0.74 7.79
CA ILE A 208 -16.40 0.18 7.68
C ILE A 208 -15.92 0.36 6.25
N MET A 209 -16.01 -0.68 5.41
CA MET A 209 -15.71 -0.57 3.98
C MET A 209 -16.74 0.30 3.25
N SER A 210 -18.02 0.19 3.61
CA SER A 210 -19.08 1.06 3.06
C SER A 210 -18.85 2.52 3.44
N VAL A 211 -18.54 2.79 4.71
CA VAL A 211 -18.19 4.15 5.19
C VAL A 211 -16.96 4.67 4.48
N ARG A 212 -15.95 3.83 4.26
CA ARG A 212 -14.73 4.22 3.55
C ARG A 212 -14.99 4.59 2.09
N LEU A 213 -15.79 3.81 1.36
CA LEU A 213 -16.16 4.11 -0.01
C LEU A 213 -16.98 5.41 -0.10
N TRP A 214 -17.84 5.65 0.90
CA TRP A 214 -18.59 6.91 1.01
C TRP A 214 -17.66 8.11 1.22
N LEU A 215 -16.64 7.99 2.09
CA LEU A 215 -15.63 9.03 2.29
C LEU A 215 -14.80 9.33 1.03
N MET A 216 -14.64 8.35 0.13
CA MET A 216 -13.92 8.51 -1.15
C MET A 216 -14.79 9.09 -2.27
N GLY A 217 -16.00 9.57 -1.96
CA GLY A 217 -16.91 10.12 -2.99
C GLY A 217 -17.50 9.04 -3.92
N GLY A 218 -17.47 7.77 -3.52
CA GLY A 218 -18.12 6.66 -4.23
C GLY A 218 -17.45 6.22 -5.54
N SER A 219 -16.30 6.79 -5.90
CA SER A 219 -15.54 6.40 -7.11
C SER A 219 -14.21 5.76 -6.75
N MET A 220 -13.78 4.81 -7.58
CA MET A 220 -12.43 4.23 -7.49
C MET A 220 -11.46 5.13 -8.26
N PRO A 221 -10.19 5.25 -7.82
CA PRO A 221 -9.19 6.01 -8.55
C PRO A 221 -9.06 5.49 -9.99
N LEU A 222 -9.11 6.41 -10.95
CA LEU A 222 -8.82 6.13 -12.34
C LEU A 222 -7.30 6.09 -12.52
N PHE A 223 -6.81 5.04 -13.17
CA PHE A 223 -5.39 4.87 -13.49
C PHE A 223 -5.20 5.00 -14.99
N SER A 224 -4.02 5.47 -15.40
CA SER A 224 -3.62 5.55 -16.80
C SER A 224 -2.85 4.29 -17.22
N GLU A 225 -2.65 4.12 -18.54
CA GLU A 225 -1.80 3.05 -19.08
C GLU A 225 -0.34 3.18 -18.62
N GLN A 226 0.13 4.41 -18.37
CA GLN A 226 1.48 4.66 -17.86
C GLN A 226 1.67 4.15 -16.43
N ASP A 227 0.60 4.19 -15.62
CA ASP A 227 0.62 3.71 -14.24
C ASP A 227 0.73 2.18 -14.19
N ASN A 228 -0.13 1.49 -14.96
CA ASN A 228 -0.19 0.03 -14.98
C ASN A 228 -0.45 -0.50 -16.40
N PRO A 229 0.58 -0.67 -17.24
CA PRO A 229 0.41 -1.09 -18.64
C PRO A 229 -0.26 -2.47 -18.76
N ALA A 230 -0.04 -3.36 -17.79
CA ALA A 230 -0.66 -4.68 -17.77
C ALA A 230 -2.19 -4.60 -17.65
N SER A 231 -2.75 -3.60 -16.95
CA SER A 231 -4.20 -3.40 -16.83
C SER A 231 -4.88 -3.06 -18.16
N PHE A 232 -4.15 -2.40 -19.08
CA PHE A 232 -4.68 -1.86 -20.32
C PHE A 232 -4.44 -2.74 -21.54
N SER A 233 -3.52 -3.71 -21.46
CA SER A 233 -3.27 -4.68 -22.55
C SER A 233 -4.56 -5.34 -23.06
N PRO A 234 -4.83 -5.44 -24.37
CA PRO A 234 -6.08 -6.01 -24.89
C PRO A 234 -6.19 -7.52 -24.67
N HIS A 235 -5.08 -8.22 -24.45
CA HIS A 235 -5.02 -9.68 -24.35
C HIS A 235 -5.11 -10.15 -22.89
N LEU A 236 -6.18 -10.87 -22.55
CA LEU A 236 -6.38 -11.42 -21.19
C LEU A 236 -5.23 -12.34 -20.76
N LEU A 237 -4.63 -13.09 -21.69
CA LEU A 237 -3.49 -13.96 -21.40
C LEU A 237 -2.28 -13.15 -20.92
N THR A 238 -1.95 -12.07 -21.61
CA THR A 238 -0.85 -11.15 -21.22
C THR A 238 -1.10 -10.57 -19.84
N ARG A 239 -2.34 -10.16 -19.53
CA ARG A 239 -2.72 -9.68 -18.19
C ARG A 239 -2.46 -10.74 -17.12
N PHE A 240 -2.97 -11.95 -17.34
CA PHE A 240 -2.85 -13.06 -16.39
C PHE A 240 -1.39 -13.47 -16.15
N LEU A 241 -0.61 -13.66 -17.23
CA LEU A 241 0.80 -14.04 -17.14
C LEU A 241 1.62 -12.94 -16.45
N THR A 242 1.41 -11.68 -16.83
CA THR A 242 2.12 -10.55 -16.23
C THR A 242 1.81 -10.45 -14.73
N TYR A 243 0.54 -10.44 -14.32
CA TYR A 243 0.19 -10.37 -12.89
C TYR A 243 0.69 -11.57 -12.09
N SER A 244 0.65 -12.77 -12.66
CA SER A 244 1.20 -13.96 -12.00
C SER A 244 2.73 -13.87 -11.85
N PHE A 245 3.42 -13.29 -12.83
CA PHE A 245 4.84 -12.97 -12.72
C PHE A 245 5.11 -11.89 -11.66
N LEU A 246 4.29 -10.84 -11.57
CA LEU A 246 4.47 -9.80 -10.56
C LEU A 246 4.40 -10.34 -9.13
N LEU A 247 3.58 -11.35 -8.85
CA LEU A 247 3.60 -12.03 -7.54
C LEU A 247 5.00 -12.60 -7.22
N SER A 248 5.63 -13.20 -8.23
CA SER A 248 6.96 -13.81 -8.13
C SER A 248 8.05 -12.77 -8.05
N PHE A 249 7.89 -11.66 -8.76
CA PHE A 249 8.78 -10.51 -8.67
C PHE A 249 8.74 -9.88 -7.26
N ASN A 250 7.55 -9.71 -6.66
CA ASN A 250 7.42 -9.23 -5.29
C ASN A 250 8.03 -10.21 -4.27
N ALA A 251 7.85 -11.52 -4.46
CA ALA A 251 8.52 -12.53 -3.63
C ALA A 251 10.05 -12.46 -3.78
N TRP A 252 10.54 -12.18 -4.99
CA TRP A 252 11.97 -11.98 -5.24
C TRP A 252 12.52 -10.75 -4.52
N LEU A 253 11.76 -9.65 -4.44
CA LEU A 253 12.17 -8.47 -3.66
C LEU A 253 12.32 -8.77 -2.16
N LEU A 254 11.55 -9.71 -1.61
CA LEU A 254 11.70 -10.19 -0.23
C LEU A 254 12.92 -11.12 -0.08
N LEU A 255 13.12 -12.03 -1.04
CA LEU A 255 14.22 -13.01 -0.99
C LEU A 255 15.60 -12.39 -1.26
N ALA A 256 15.67 -11.51 -2.26
CA ALA A 256 16.88 -10.91 -2.78
C ALA A 256 16.62 -9.45 -3.17
N PRO A 257 16.60 -8.51 -2.19
CA PRO A 257 16.37 -7.08 -2.40
C PRO A 257 17.57 -6.38 -3.06
N ILE A 258 17.93 -6.81 -4.27
CA ILE A 258 19.08 -6.34 -5.03
C ILE A 258 18.69 -5.10 -5.84
N VAL A 259 17.58 -5.22 -6.57
CA VAL A 259 17.02 -4.19 -7.46
C VAL A 259 15.84 -3.54 -6.74
N LEU A 260 16.14 -2.56 -5.92
CA LEU A 260 15.14 -1.69 -5.32
C LEU A 260 14.98 -0.46 -6.22
N CYS A 261 13.75 -0.04 -6.48
CA CYS A 261 13.35 1.14 -7.26
C CYS A 261 12.34 2.00 -6.49
N TYR A 262 12.47 3.32 -6.62
CA TYR A 262 11.49 4.25 -6.04
C TYR A 262 10.17 4.28 -6.82
N ASP A 263 10.20 3.87 -8.10
CA ASP A 263 9.03 3.89 -8.98
C ASP A 263 9.11 2.74 -10.00
N TRP A 264 8.05 1.95 -10.08
CA TRP A 264 7.91 0.83 -11.02
C TRP A 264 6.90 1.11 -12.15
N GLN A 265 6.51 2.37 -12.35
CA GLN A 265 5.60 2.75 -13.45
C GLN A 265 6.30 2.79 -14.82
N VAL A 266 5.56 3.19 -15.85
CA VAL A 266 6.06 3.51 -17.20
C VAL A 266 6.83 2.35 -17.85
N GLY A 267 6.26 1.14 -17.78
CA GLY A 267 6.83 -0.04 -18.45
C GLY A 267 8.16 -0.53 -17.88
N SER A 268 8.52 -0.14 -16.65
CA SER A 268 9.75 -0.59 -15.97
C SER A 268 9.87 -2.13 -15.90
N ILE A 269 8.71 -2.82 -15.85
CA ILE A 269 8.59 -4.26 -15.95
C ILE A 269 7.90 -4.57 -17.28
N PRO A 270 8.61 -5.18 -18.25
CA PRO A 270 8.01 -5.55 -19.54
C PRO A 270 6.86 -6.53 -19.37
N LEU A 271 5.83 -6.44 -20.22
CA LEU A 271 4.72 -7.38 -20.23
C LEU A 271 5.19 -8.80 -20.54
N VAL A 272 4.50 -9.79 -19.97
CA VAL A 272 4.72 -11.21 -20.27
C VAL A 272 3.69 -11.64 -21.31
N GLU A 273 4.10 -11.66 -22.57
CA GLU A 273 3.19 -11.86 -23.71
C GLU A 273 3.08 -13.33 -24.17
N SER A 274 4.01 -14.18 -23.72
CA SER A 274 4.09 -15.58 -24.15
C SER A 274 4.17 -16.54 -22.96
N VAL A 275 3.54 -17.70 -23.11
CA VAL A 275 3.64 -18.81 -22.14
C VAL A 275 5.07 -19.37 -22.09
N MET A 276 5.82 -19.27 -23.19
CA MET A 276 7.20 -19.75 -23.29
C MET A 276 8.23 -18.77 -22.71
N ASP A 277 7.79 -17.64 -22.15
CA ASP A 277 8.67 -16.71 -21.46
C ASP A 277 9.31 -17.37 -20.22
N VAL A 278 10.63 -17.27 -20.09
CA VAL A 278 11.41 -17.84 -18.98
C VAL A 278 10.92 -17.32 -17.62
N ARG A 279 10.36 -16.11 -17.58
CA ARG A 279 9.79 -15.51 -16.37
C ARG A 279 8.64 -16.33 -15.79
N ASN A 280 7.91 -17.08 -16.61
CA ASN A 280 6.86 -17.99 -16.13
C ASN A 280 7.42 -19.14 -15.28
N MET A 281 8.70 -19.48 -15.42
CA MET A 281 9.34 -20.46 -14.54
C MET A 281 9.38 -19.97 -13.09
N ALA A 282 9.62 -18.67 -12.86
CA ALA A 282 9.58 -18.08 -11.53
C ALA A 282 8.16 -18.13 -10.94
N THR A 283 7.14 -17.87 -11.76
CA THR A 283 5.72 -18.04 -11.40
C THR A 283 5.39 -19.47 -11.00
N MET A 284 5.80 -20.45 -11.79
CA MET A 284 5.56 -21.85 -11.48
C MET A 284 6.29 -22.27 -10.21
N LEU A 285 7.53 -21.82 -10.00
CA LEU A 285 8.28 -22.10 -8.78
C LEU A 285 7.58 -21.51 -7.54
N LEU A 286 7.16 -20.24 -7.60
CA LEU A 286 6.42 -19.62 -6.50
C LEU A 286 5.13 -20.40 -6.22
N ALA A 287 4.35 -20.75 -7.25
CA ALA A 287 3.12 -21.50 -7.07
C ALA A 287 3.36 -22.86 -6.39
N VAL A 288 4.40 -23.60 -6.80
CA VAL A 288 4.78 -24.88 -6.17
C VAL A 288 5.16 -24.68 -4.70
N VAL A 289 5.95 -23.66 -4.38
CA VAL A 289 6.34 -23.35 -2.99
C VAL A 289 5.10 -23.01 -2.15
N MET A 290 4.21 -22.15 -2.65
CA MET A 290 3.00 -21.75 -1.94
C MET A 290 2.06 -22.93 -1.72
N VAL A 291 1.86 -23.80 -2.73
CA VAL A 291 1.06 -25.03 -2.59
C VAL A 291 1.70 -25.96 -1.56
N ALA A 292 3.02 -26.14 -1.56
CA ALA A 292 3.71 -26.97 -0.59
C ALA A 292 3.58 -26.44 0.85
N LEU A 293 3.67 -25.12 1.05
CA LEU A 293 3.47 -24.49 2.35
C LEU A 293 2.02 -24.62 2.84
N CYS A 294 1.04 -24.38 1.97
CA CYS A 294 -0.37 -24.61 2.27
C CYS A 294 -0.65 -26.07 2.63
N TRP A 295 -0.09 -27.01 1.87
CA TRP A 295 -0.23 -28.44 2.12
C TRP A 295 0.36 -28.83 3.49
N ARG A 296 1.56 -28.34 3.82
CA ARG A 296 2.16 -28.57 5.14
C ARG A 296 1.33 -27.98 6.28
N CYS A 297 0.79 -26.78 6.09
CA CYS A 297 -0.11 -26.16 7.04
C CYS A 297 -1.36 -27.05 7.28
N LEU A 298 -1.95 -27.60 6.21
CA LEU A 298 -3.13 -28.47 6.29
C LEU A 298 -2.85 -29.84 6.92
N GLN A 299 -1.63 -30.39 6.76
CA GLN A 299 -1.28 -31.70 7.32
C GLN A 299 -1.29 -31.73 8.85
N SER A 300 -0.93 -30.63 9.50
CA SER A 300 -0.99 -30.49 10.96
C SER A 300 -1.00 -29.01 11.34
N LEU A 301 -2.21 -28.46 11.54
CA LEU A 301 -2.40 -27.04 11.85
C LEU A 301 -1.77 -26.66 13.21
N GLN A 302 -1.80 -27.56 14.19
CA GLN A 302 -1.26 -27.31 15.53
C GLN A 302 0.26 -27.44 15.60
N GLU A 303 0.87 -28.36 14.85
CA GLU A 303 2.34 -28.53 14.86
C GLU A 303 3.07 -27.56 13.92
N ASN A 304 2.35 -26.87 13.02
CA ASN A 304 2.92 -25.94 12.05
C ASN A 304 2.35 -24.51 12.19
N ARG A 305 2.09 -24.06 13.42
CA ARG A 305 1.62 -22.70 13.72
C ARG A 305 2.54 -21.61 13.16
N GLU A 306 3.83 -21.89 13.06
CA GLU A 306 4.83 -20.97 12.48
C GLU A 306 4.56 -20.74 11.00
N VAL A 307 4.23 -21.82 10.27
CA VAL A 307 3.89 -21.75 8.84
C VAL A 307 2.54 -21.07 8.66
N LEU A 308 1.56 -21.36 9.52
CA LEU A 308 0.26 -20.71 9.49
C LEU A 308 0.37 -19.19 9.67
N VAL A 309 1.00 -18.71 10.76
CA VAL A 309 1.13 -17.28 11.03
C VAL A 309 2.02 -16.62 9.97
N GLY A 310 3.11 -17.27 9.58
CA GLY A 310 3.98 -16.79 8.50
C GLY A 310 3.23 -16.58 7.19
N MET A 311 2.38 -17.52 6.79
CA MET A 311 1.56 -17.42 5.58
C MET A 311 0.45 -16.37 5.70
N LEU A 312 -0.23 -16.28 6.85
CA LEU A 312 -1.24 -15.26 7.09
C LEU A 312 -0.63 -13.86 6.99
N PHE A 313 0.50 -13.62 7.64
CA PHE A 313 1.17 -12.30 7.62
C PHE A 313 1.83 -11.99 6.27
N LEU A 314 2.19 -13.00 5.48
CA LEU A 314 2.75 -12.82 4.14
C LEU A 314 1.67 -12.50 3.10
N VAL A 315 0.59 -13.30 3.07
CA VAL A 315 -0.39 -13.25 1.97
C VAL A 315 -1.45 -12.17 2.20
N PHE A 316 -2.05 -12.10 3.39
CA PHE A 316 -3.22 -11.25 3.61
C PHE A 316 -2.94 -9.76 3.41
N PRO A 317 -1.88 -9.18 4.01
CA PRO A 317 -1.55 -7.77 3.79
C PRO A 317 -1.22 -7.43 2.34
N PHE A 318 -0.82 -8.43 1.53
CA PHE A 318 -0.47 -8.24 0.12
C PHE A 318 -1.68 -8.33 -0.82
N ILE A 319 -2.79 -8.97 -0.41
CA ILE A 319 -3.99 -9.14 -1.26
C ILE A 319 -4.47 -7.82 -1.88
N PRO A 320 -4.59 -6.70 -1.14
CA PRO A 320 -5.05 -5.44 -1.73
C PRO A 320 -4.14 -4.88 -2.83
N ALA A 321 -2.86 -5.24 -2.84
CA ALA A 321 -1.90 -4.78 -3.85
C ALA A 321 -1.63 -5.81 -4.96
N SER A 322 -2.21 -7.02 -4.85
CA SER A 322 -1.92 -8.13 -5.77
C SER A 322 -2.44 -7.96 -7.19
N ASN A 323 -3.25 -6.93 -7.46
CA ASN A 323 -4.00 -6.74 -8.73
C ASN A 323 -4.97 -7.89 -9.09
N LEU A 324 -5.21 -8.86 -8.19
CA LEU A 324 -6.07 -10.02 -8.46
C LEU A 324 -7.58 -9.69 -8.45
N PHE A 325 -8.00 -8.79 -7.55
CA PHE A 325 -9.42 -8.47 -7.34
C PHE A 325 -9.83 -7.12 -7.93
N PHE A 326 -8.92 -6.15 -7.89
CA PHE A 326 -9.14 -4.80 -8.39
C PHE A 326 -7.84 -4.28 -9.00
N ARG A 327 -7.99 -3.42 -10.02
CA ARG A 327 -6.85 -2.77 -10.66
C ARG A 327 -6.26 -1.75 -9.70
N VAL A 328 -4.96 -1.83 -9.49
CA VAL A 328 -4.19 -0.87 -8.70
C VAL A 328 -3.25 -0.13 -9.64
N GLY A 329 -3.05 1.17 -9.41
CA GLY A 329 -2.19 2.01 -10.26
C GLY A 329 -0.71 1.65 -10.23
N PHE A 330 -0.22 0.99 -9.18
CA PHE A 330 1.19 0.62 -9.10
C PHE A 330 1.35 -0.87 -9.44
N VAL A 331 2.24 -1.15 -10.40
CA VAL A 331 2.60 -2.52 -10.81
C VAL A 331 3.35 -3.25 -9.68
N VAL A 332 4.32 -2.55 -9.06
CA VAL A 332 5.09 -3.01 -7.90
C VAL A 332 5.38 -1.79 -7.02
N ALA A 333 5.36 -1.98 -5.70
CA ALA A 333 5.75 -0.94 -4.75
C ALA A 333 6.39 -1.56 -3.51
N GLU A 334 7.59 -1.12 -3.14
CA GLU A 334 8.36 -1.72 -2.04
C GLU A 334 7.70 -1.49 -0.70
N ARG A 335 7.19 -0.27 -0.47
CA ARG A 335 6.42 0.08 0.74
C ARG A 335 5.27 -0.89 1.04
N VAL A 336 4.65 -1.49 0.02
CA VAL A 336 3.56 -2.47 0.20
C VAL A 336 4.07 -3.76 0.83
N LEU A 337 5.34 -4.11 0.60
CA LEU A 337 5.97 -5.32 1.14
C LEU A 337 6.38 -5.18 2.61
N TYR A 338 6.22 -4.00 3.23
CA TYR A 338 6.54 -3.79 4.64
C TYR A 338 5.80 -4.76 5.57
N MET A 339 4.47 -4.87 5.50
CA MET A 339 3.72 -5.85 6.30
C MET A 339 3.97 -7.32 5.87
N PRO A 340 3.90 -7.69 4.57
CA PRO A 340 4.23 -9.03 4.10
C PRO A 340 5.60 -9.55 4.54
N SER A 341 6.59 -8.66 4.68
CA SER A 341 7.94 -9.03 5.12
C SER A 341 7.96 -9.63 6.53
N MET A 342 6.98 -9.35 7.39
CA MET A 342 6.85 -10.02 8.71
C MET A 342 6.64 -11.53 8.52
N GLY A 343 5.71 -11.90 7.64
CA GLY A 343 5.41 -13.30 7.32
C GLY A 343 6.61 -14.00 6.68
N TYR A 344 7.29 -13.31 5.77
CA TYR A 344 8.55 -13.78 5.19
C TYR A 344 9.61 -14.07 6.26
N CYS A 345 9.89 -13.11 7.16
CA CYS A 345 10.90 -13.27 8.21
C CYS A 345 10.57 -14.45 9.15
N ILE A 346 9.28 -14.65 9.49
CA ILE A 346 8.80 -15.79 10.26
C ILE A 346 9.12 -17.12 9.54
N LEU A 347 8.81 -17.21 8.25
CA LEU A 347 9.04 -18.43 7.46
C LEU A 347 10.54 -18.75 7.31
N VAL A 348 11.38 -17.73 7.10
CA VAL A 348 12.85 -17.90 7.05
C VAL A 348 13.38 -18.40 8.39
N ALA A 349 12.98 -17.78 9.51
CA ALA A 349 13.41 -18.20 10.84
C ALA A 349 12.91 -19.61 11.19
N HIS A 350 11.68 -19.97 10.81
CA HIS A 350 11.17 -21.33 10.95
C HIS A 350 12.02 -22.33 10.14
N GLY A 351 12.30 -22.03 8.87
CA GLY A 351 13.15 -22.84 8.01
C GLY A 351 14.54 -23.07 8.61
N LEU A 352 15.18 -22.01 9.13
CA LEU A 352 16.44 -22.08 9.86
C LEU A 352 16.35 -23.00 11.08
N GLY A 353 15.30 -22.85 11.88
CA GLY A 353 15.06 -23.69 13.06
C GLY A 353 14.92 -25.18 12.73
N ARG A 354 14.26 -25.50 11.60
CA ARG A 354 14.14 -26.87 11.09
C ARG A 354 15.46 -27.41 10.57
N LEU A 355 16.24 -26.58 9.86
CA LEU A 355 17.57 -27.00 9.39
C LEU A 355 18.50 -27.28 10.59
N TRP A 356 18.51 -26.42 11.60
CA TRP A 356 19.32 -26.62 12.81
C TRP A 356 19.05 -27.92 13.56
N SER A 357 17.80 -28.43 13.55
CA SER A 357 17.50 -29.70 14.19
C SER A 357 17.88 -30.92 13.35
N THR A 358 18.14 -30.74 12.06
CA THR A 358 18.51 -31.82 11.13
C THR A 358 20.01 -31.98 10.92
N VAL A 359 20.77 -30.90 11.02
CA VAL A 359 22.21 -30.90 10.75
C VAL A 359 23.04 -31.11 12.02
N GLY A 360 24.24 -31.68 11.88
CA GLY A 360 25.19 -31.82 12.99
C GLY A 360 25.80 -30.49 13.43
N ARG A 361 26.63 -30.50 14.48
CA ARG A 361 27.23 -29.28 15.10
C ARG A 361 27.95 -28.36 14.10
N TRP A 362 28.69 -28.93 13.15
CA TRP A 362 29.36 -28.14 12.11
C TRP A 362 28.36 -27.47 11.16
N GLY A 363 27.30 -28.19 10.80
CA GLY A 363 26.22 -27.63 9.99
C GLY A 363 25.47 -26.52 10.72
N THR A 364 25.22 -26.64 12.03
CA THR A 364 24.56 -25.58 12.80
C THR A 364 25.43 -24.33 12.93
N THR A 365 26.74 -24.49 13.10
CA THR A 365 27.70 -23.38 13.06
C THR A 365 27.71 -22.72 11.68
N LEU A 366 27.79 -23.49 10.60
CA LEU A 366 27.77 -22.96 9.23
C LEU A 366 26.49 -22.17 8.95
N LEU A 367 25.31 -22.75 9.26
CA LEU A 367 24.03 -22.06 9.09
C LEU A 367 23.96 -20.77 9.92
N SER A 368 24.45 -20.79 11.16
CA SER A 368 24.52 -19.58 12.00
C SER A 368 25.40 -18.49 11.37
N VAL A 369 26.57 -18.86 10.84
CA VAL A 369 27.47 -17.93 10.13
C VAL A 369 26.82 -17.38 8.86
N CYS A 370 26.16 -18.23 8.07
CA CYS A 370 25.42 -17.78 6.88
C CYS A 370 24.30 -16.80 7.23
N MET A 371 23.56 -17.04 8.33
CA MET A 371 22.51 -16.12 8.79
C MET A 371 23.07 -14.80 9.30
N LEU A 372 24.20 -14.81 10.01
CA LEU A 372 24.88 -13.58 10.43
C LEU A 372 25.37 -12.79 9.21
N LEU A 373 25.94 -13.47 8.22
CA LEU A 373 26.36 -12.83 6.97
C LEU A 373 25.17 -12.23 6.22
N LEU A 374 24.03 -12.92 6.17
CA LEU A 374 22.81 -12.40 5.57
C LEU A 374 22.32 -11.13 6.26
N ILE A 375 22.27 -11.12 7.60
CA ILE A 375 21.89 -9.94 8.40
C ILE A 375 22.86 -8.78 8.12
N LEU A 376 24.16 -9.05 8.04
CA LEU A 376 25.16 -8.03 7.71
C LEU A 376 24.96 -7.48 6.30
N LEU A 377 24.75 -8.34 5.30
CA LEU A 377 24.50 -7.93 3.92
C LEU A 377 23.23 -7.07 3.80
N PHE A 378 22.16 -7.46 4.50
CA PHE A 378 20.93 -6.68 4.57
C PHE A 378 21.17 -5.32 5.23
N SER A 379 21.91 -5.28 6.33
CA SER A 379 22.27 -4.03 7.02
C SER A 379 23.08 -3.10 6.10
N LEU A 380 24.09 -3.63 5.41
CA LEU A 380 24.90 -2.89 4.45
C LEU A 380 24.06 -2.35 3.28
N LYS A 381 23.17 -3.19 2.74
CA LYS A 381 22.26 -2.79 1.65
C LYS A 381 21.28 -1.72 2.10
N THR A 382 20.75 -1.80 3.32
CA THR A 382 19.87 -0.78 3.93
C THR A 382 20.61 0.54 4.12
N VAL A 383 21.86 0.53 4.60
CA VAL A 383 22.68 1.75 4.70
C VAL A 383 22.95 2.35 3.31
N GLN A 384 23.30 1.52 2.34
CA GLN A 384 23.51 1.97 0.97
C GLN A 384 22.24 2.59 0.39
N GLN A 385 21.09 1.95 0.60
CA GLN A 385 19.80 2.44 0.12
C GLN A 385 19.43 3.75 0.84
N ASN A 386 19.67 3.89 2.14
CA ASN A 386 19.42 5.14 2.87
C ASN A 386 20.19 6.33 2.27
N ASN A 387 21.43 6.13 1.80
CA ASN A 387 22.20 7.19 1.16
C ASN A 387 21.54 7.70 -0.13
N VAL A 388 20.84 6.84 -0.85
CA VAL A 388 20.08 7.19 -2.06
C VAL A 388 18.91 8.12 -1.71
N TRP A 389 18.25 7.87 -0.58
CA TRP A 389 17.10 8.65 -0.12
C TRP A 389 17.48 10.00 0.50
N LEU A 390 18.78 10.34 0.58
CA LEU A 390 19.24 11.64 1.10
C LEU A 390 18.94 12.81 0.16
N SER A 391 18.95 12.60 -1.16
CA SER A 391 18.66 13.66 -2.13
C SER A 391 17.82 13.14 -3.30
N ARG A 392 16.92 13.98 -3.81
CA ARG A 392 16.10 13.65 -4.98
C ARG A 392 16.96 13.35 -6.21
N GLU A 393 18.07 14.07 -6.36
CA GLU A 393 19.01 13.86 -7.46
C GLU A 393 19.67 12.47 -7.38
N ALA A 394 20.17 12.05 -6.21
CA ALA A 394 20.76 10.72 -6.03
C ALA A 394 19.73 9.62 -6.31
N LEU A 395 18.47 9.82 -5.88
CA LEU A 395 17.36 8.92 -6.16
C LEU A 395 17.15 8.74 -7.66
N PHE A 396 17.06 9.83 -8.43
CA PHE A 396 16.76 9.73 -9.86
C PHE A 396 17.98 9.27 -10.69
N ARG A 397 19.21 9.64 -10.30
CA ARG A 397 20.43 9.21 -11.00
C ARG A 397 20.66 7.70 -10.98
N LEU A 398 20.06 6.96 -10.03
CA LEU A 398 20.10 5.49 -10.01
C LEU A 398 19.37 4.83 -11.18
N TYR A 399 18.45 5.54 -11.83
CA TYR A 399 17.59 4.98 -12.88
C TYR A 399 17.80 5.74 -14.19
N PRO A 400 19.00 5.68 -14.79
CA PRO A 400 19.34 6.45 -15.98
C PRO A 400 18.60 6.00 -17.26
N ARG A 401 17.79 4.94 -17.14
CA ARG A 401 16.94 4.38 -18.19
C ARG A 401 15.43 4.46 -17.85
N HIS A 402 15.06 5.20 -16.81
CA HIS A 402 13.66 5.41 -16.44
C HIS A 402 13.22 6.81 -16.85
N ALA A 403 12.22 6.90 -17.71
CA ALA A 403 11.79 8.16 -18.32
C ALA A 403 11.32 9.18 -17.26
N SER A 404 10.54 8.76 -16.26
CA SER A 404 10.07 9.67 -15.19
C SER A 404 11.23 10.18 -14.33
N ALA A 405 12.24 9.36 -14.05
CA ALA A 405 13.43 9.79 -13.30
C ALA A 405 14.23 10.84 -14.07
N LEU A 406 14.42 10.63 -15.38
CA LEU A 406 15.09 11.58 -16.25
C LEU A 406 14.30 12.89 -16.37
N ASN A 407 12.97 12.81 -16.57
CA ASN A 407 12.11 13.99 -16.53
C ASN A 407 12.28 14.77 -15.22
N ASN A 408 12.27 14.08 -14.08
CA ASN A 408 12.43 14.76 -12.80
C ASN A 408 13.85 15.32 -12.61
N LEU A 409 14.90 14.69 -13.16
CA LEU A 409 16.25 15.27 -13.20
C LEU A 409 16.27 16.58 -14.00
N GLY A 410 15.57 16.62 -15.13
CA GLY A 410 15.40 17.83 -15.93
C GLY A 410 14.76 18.98 -15.13
N THR A 411 13.77 18.68 -14.27
CA THR A 411 13.15 19.70 -13.41
C THR A 411 14.02 20.17 -12.24
N LEU A 412 15.04 19.39 -11.86
CA LEU A 412 15.93 19.70 -10.73
C LEU A 412 17.17 20.49 -11.15
N THR A 413 17.62 20.34 -12.39
CA THR A 413 18.79 21.10 -12.87
C THR A 413 18.44 22.57 -13.10
N SER A 414 19.41 23.44 -12.82
CA SER A 414 19.29 24.87 -13.09
C SER A 414 19.79 25.24 -14.50
N SER A 415 20.45 24.32 -15.21
CA SER A 415 20.92 24.53 -16.57
C SER A 415 19.84 24.13 -17.58
N ALA A 416 19.44 25.06 -18.44
CA ALA A 416 18.49 24.80 -19.51
C ALA A 416 18.98 23.68 -20.47
N ASP A 417 20.27 23.68 -20.81
CA ASP A 417 20.87 22.69 -21.71
C ASP A 417 20.84 21.28 -21.09
N GLU A 418 21.14 21.18 -19.78
CA GLU A 418 21.08 19.91 -19.07
C GLU A 418 19.62 19.43 -18.91
N ALA A 419 18.68 20.35 -18.66
CA ALA A 419 17.26 20.04 -18.58
C ALA A 419 16.74 19.47 -19.91
N GLU A 420 17.07 20.14 -21.02
CA GLU A 420 16.72 19.70 -22.36
C GLU A 420 17.29 18.30 -22.65
N HIS A 421 18.57 18.07 -22.33
CA HIS A 421 19.19 16.76 -22.49
C HIS A 421 18.42 15.66 -21.75
N PHE A 422 18.03 15.92 -20.49
CA PHE A 422 17.28 14.95 -19.71
C PHE A 422 15.86 14.72 -20.25
N TYR A 423 15.15 15.77 -20.66
CA TYR A 423 13.81 15.61 -21.24
C TYR A 423 13.84 14.86 -22.57
N ARG A 424 14.77 15.20 -23.48
CA ARG A 424 14.92 14.47 -24.75
C ARG A 424 15.27 13.01 -24.51
N LYS A 425 16.18 12.71 -23.58
CA LYS A 425 16.51 11.33 -23.21
C LYS A 425 15.33 10.59 -22.58
N ALA A 426 14.48 11.26 -21.80
CA ALA A 426 13.25 10.67 -21.28
C ALA A 426 12.30 10.28 -22.43
N LEU A 427 12.19 11.13 -23.45
CA LEU A 427 11.36 10.90 -24.64
C LEU A 427 11.95 9.86 -25.59
N ASP A 428 13.27 9.71 -25.66
CA ASP A 428 13.92 8.60 -26.39
C ASP A 428 13.53 7.24 -25.80
N ILE A 429 13.32 7.19 -24.48
CA ILE A 429 12.92 5.97 -23.76
C ILE A 429 11.41 5.77 -23.82
N ASN A 430 10.63 6.83 -23.60
CA ASN A 430 9.18 6.81 -23.72
C ASN A 430 8.69 8.03 -24.51
N PRO A 431 8.48 7.89 -25.83
CA PRO A 431 8.00 8.99 -26.69
C PRO A 431 6.63 9.56 -26.30
N GLN A 432 5.83 8.81 -25.54
CA GLN A 432 4.48 9.18 -25.13
C GLN A 432 4.41 9.75 -23.71
N HIS A 433 5.57 10.08 -23.11
CA HIS A 433 5.63 10.58 -21.74
C HIS A 433 5.12 12.04 -21.65
N ASN A 434 3.81 12.21 -21.45
CA ASN A 434 3.12 13.51 -21.42
C ASN A 434 3.83 14.59 -20.59
N ARG A 435 4.27 14.30 -19.36
CA ARG A 435 4.97 15.29 -18.51
C ARG A 435 6.33 15.72 -19.06
N ALA A 436 7.04 14.83 -19.77
CA ALA A 436 8.33 15.16 -20.38
C ALA A 436 8.12 15.99 -21.65
N LEU A 437 7.09 15.67 -22.44
CA LEU A 437 6.65 16.48 -23.58
C LEU A 437 6.26 17.90 -23.11
N PHE A 438 5.47 17.99 -22.04
CA PHE A 438 5.08 19.26 -21.42
C PHE A 438 6.27 20.07 -20.91
N ASN A 439 7.17 19.45 -20.13
CA ASN A 439 8.32 20.14 -19.55
C ASN A 439 9.29 20.60 -20.63
N LEU A 440 9.54 19.78 -21.66
CA LEU A 440 10.35 20.17 -22.82
C LEU A 440 9.68 21.29 -23.61
N GLY A 441 8.38 21.19 -23.86
CA GLY A 441 7.61 22.23 -24.55
C GLY A 441 7.68 23.58 -23.83
N ASN A 442 7.52 23.60 -22.51
CA ASN A 442 7.67 24.82 -21.72
C ASN A 442 9.10 25.37 -21.69
N LEU A 443 10.11 24.49 -21.69
CA LEU A 443 11.51 24.90 -21.80
C LEU A 443 11.79 25.56 -23.16
N LEU A 444 11.36 24.94 -24.26
CA LEU A 444 11.53 25.45 -25.61
C LEU A 444 10.74 26.75 -25.85
N LYS A 445 9.53 26.85 -25.30
CA LYS A 445 8.75 28.10 -25.25
C LYS A 445 9.57 29.22 -24.61
N SER A 446 10.20 28.96 -23.45
CA SER A 446 11.01 29.97 -22.75
C SER A 446 12.28 30.38 -23.52
N GLN A 447 12.76 29.52 -24.43
CA GLN A 447 13.89 29.77 -25.32
C GLN A 447 13.48 30.44 -26.65
N GLY A 448 12.18 30.65 -26.90
CA GLY A 448 11.67 31.23 -28.15
C GLY A 448 11.54 30.24 -29.31
N ASN A 449 11.73 28.93 -29.09
CA ASN A 449 11.49 27.90 -30.10
C ASN A 449 10.01 27.47 -30.04
N GLU A 450 9.14 28.38 -30.45
CA GLU A 450 7.69 28.29 -30.26
C GLU A 450 7.03 27.20 -31.11
N GLU A 451 7.54 26.92 -32.33
CA GLU A 451 6.98 25.90 -33.21
C GLU A 451 7.15 24.49 -32.64
N GLU A 452 8.35 24.14 -32.16
CA GLU A 452 8.60 22.84 -31.52
C GLU A 452 7.85 22.75 -30.18
N ALA A 453 7.78 23.85 -29.42
CA ALA A 453 7.01 23.91 -28.18
C ALA A 453 5.52 23.62 -28.40
N GLU A 454 4.90 24.23 -29.42
CA GLU A 454 3.50 23.99 -29.78
C GLU A 454 3.24 22.51 -30.10
N ALA A 455 4.12 21.90 -30.91
CA ALA A 455 4.00 20.49 -31.27
C ALA A 455 4.07 19.56 -30.04
N LEU A 456 5.04 19.79 -29.15
CA LEU A 456 5.23 18.99 -27.94
C LEU A 456 4.06 19.15 -26.95
N LEU A 457 3.53 20.36 -26.78
CA LEU A 457 2.39 20.61 -25.90
C LEU A 457 1.10 19.95 -26.44
N LYS A 458 0.88 19.96 -27.77
CA LYS A 458 -0.21 19.20 -28.40
C LYS A 458 -0.07 17.70 -28.18
N ASP A 459 1.14 17.15 -28.36
CA ASP A 459 1.39 15.74 -28.10
C ASP A 459 1.21 15.39 -26.61
N SER A 460 1.61 16.28 -25.69
CA SER A 460 1.35 16.11 -24.25
C SER A 460 -0.14 15.96 -23.95
N ILE A 461 -0.98 16.83 -24.53
CA ILE A 461 -2.45 16.76 -24.41
C ILE A 461 -2.99 15.47 -25.04
N ARG A 462 -2.50 15.10 -26.22
CA ARG A 462 -2.91 13.88 -26.92
C ARG A 462 -2.66 12.62 -26.10
N TYR A 463 -1.50 12.51 -25.45
CA TYR A 463 -1.15 11.38 -24.58
C TYR A 463 -1.63 11.55 -23.12
N GLY A 464 -2.17 12.71 -22.77
CA GLY A 464 -2.66 13.06 -21.44
C GLY A 464 -3.85 14.01 -21.48
N PRO A 465 -5.04 13.57 -21.93
CA PRO A 465 -6.20 14.46 -22.10
C PRO A 465 -6.73 15.04 -20.77
N HIS A 466 -6.39 14.42 -19.64
CA HIS A 466 -6.73 14.93 -18.30
C HIS A 466 -5.59 15.71 -17.65
N PHE A 467 -4.68 16.30 -18.44
CA PHE A 467 -3.54 17.06 -17.95
C PHE A 467 -3.76 18.57 -18.13
N ALA A 468 -4.47 19.17 -17.17
CA ALA A 468 -4.88 20.58 -17.19
C ALA A 468 -3.74 21.58 -17.43
N ASP A 469 -2.55 21.34 -16.86
CA ASP A 469 -1.39 22.23 -17.01
C ASP A 469 -0.93 22.35 -18.47
N ALA A 470 -1.05 21.26 -19.25
CA ALA A 470 -0.67 21.26 -20.66
C ALA A 470 -1.62 22.13 -21.51
N TYR A 471 -2.92 22.10 -21.21
CA TYR A 471 -3.90 23.00 -21.83
C TYR A 471 -3.59 24.47 -21.50
N SER A 472 -3.35 24.77 -20.22
CA SER A 472 -2.99 26.14 -19.78
C SER A 472 -1.73 26.64 -20.47
N SER A 473 -0.70 25.79 -20.59
CA SER A 473 0.58 26.17 -21.21
C SER A 473 0.45 26.41 -22.71
N LEU A 474 -0.31 25.58 -23.43
CA LEU A 474 -0.58 25.76 -24.85
C LEU A 474 -1.44 27.00 -25.12
N ALA A 475 -2.48 27.22 -24.31
CA ALA A 475 -3.31 28.42 -24.41
C ALA A 475 -2.50 29.70 -24.14
N SER A 476 -1.62 29.68 -23.14
CA SER A 476 -0.70 30.77 -22.85
C SER A 476 0.26 31.04 -24.01
N LEU A 477 0.81 30.00 -24.64
CA LEU A 477 1.66 30.15 -25.85
C LEU A 477 0.89 30.85 -26.99
N TYR A 478 -0.35 30.45 -27.25
CA TYR A 478 -1.19 31.12 -28.25
C TYR A 478 -1.54 32.57 -27.88
N ALA A 479 -1.80 32.85 -26.61
CA ALA A 479 -2.08 34.20 -26.13
C ALA A 479 -0.87 35.13 -26.32
N GLU A 480 0.35 34.66 -26.04
CA GLU A 480 1.59 35.39 -26.28
C GLU A 480 1.79 35.72 -27.77
N GLN A 481 1.38 34.81 -28.66
CA GLN A 481 1.37 35.00 -30.11
C GLN A 481 0.18 35.83 -30.63
N ARG A 482 -0.67 36.36 -29.72
CA ARG A 482 -1.93 37.08 -30.04
C ARG A 482 -2.96 36.25 -30.83
N ARG A 483 -2.85 34.92 -30.79
CA ARG A 483 -3.82 33.97 -31.35
C ARG A 483 -4.94 33.71 -30.34
N PHE A 484 -5.66 34.77 -29.95
CA PHE A 484 -6.62 34.73 -28.84
C PHE A 484 -7.76 33.73 -29.04
N ALA A 485 -8.26 33.59 -30.28
CA ALA A 485 -9.31 32.62 -30.58
C ALA A 485 -8.87 31.17 -30.31
N GLU A 486 -7.62 30.83 -30.65
CA GLU A 486 -7.06 29.49 -30.41
C GLU A 486 -6.76 29.27 -28.92
N ALA A 487 -6.24 30.29 -28.23
CA ALA A 487 -6.06 30.26 -26.78
C ALA A 487 -7.40 29.99 -26.06
N ASN A 488 -8.46 30.69 -26.46
CA ASN A 488 -9.80 30.52 -25.92
C ASN A 488 -10.32 29.08 -26.14
N GLN A 489 -10.14 28.55 -27.36
CA GLN A 489 -10.52 27.17 -27.66
C GLN A 489 -9.78 26.17 -26.78
N MET A 490 -8.46 26.32 -26.59
CA MET A 490 -7.69 25.40 -25.75
C MET A 490 -8.14 25.43 -24.28
N TYR A 491 -8.50 26.59 -23.75
CA TYR A 491 -9.05 26.68 -22.39
C TYR A 491 -10.40 25.97 -22.28
N LEU A 492 -11.29 26.15 -23.25
CA LEU A 492 -12.60 25.47 -23.26
C LEU A 492 -12.46 23.95 -23.38
N GLU A 493 -11.61 23.45 -24.29
CA GLU A 493 -11.32 22.01 -24.41
C GLU A 493 -10.70 21.44 -23.13
N GLY A 494 -9.82 22.20 -22.49
CA GLY A 494 -9.23 21.83 -21.21
C GLY A 494 -10.27 21.75 -20.10
N ILE A 495 -11.20 22.69 -20.02
CA ILE A 495 -12.28 22.70 -19.01
C ILE A 495 -13.24 21.53 -19.25
N GLU A 496 -13.54 21.20 -20.49
CA GLU A 496 -14.34 20.01 -20.82
C GLU A 496 -13.64 18.72 -20.40
N SER A 497 -12.32 18.64 -20.61
CA SER A 497 -11.52 17.44 -20.29
C SER A 497 -11.14 17.34 -18.81
N CYS A 498 -11.02 18.47 -18.12
CA CYS A 498 -10.57 18.61 -16.73
C CYS A 498 -11.51 19.52 -15.93
N PRO A 499 -12.80 19.18 -15.78
CA PRO A 499 -13.81 20.08 -15.21
C PRO A 499 -13.54 20.49 -13.76
N ASP A 500 -12.79 19.68 -13.02
CA ASP A 500 -12.50 19.88 -11.60
C ASP A 500 -11.18 20.65 -11.35
N SER A 501 -10.44 21.03 -12.40
CA SER A 501 -9.16 21.73 -12.24
C SER A 501 -9.36 23.22 -11.92
N SER A 502 -9.24 23.58 -10.64
CA SER A 502 -9.31 24.97 -10.17
C SER A 502 -8.30 25.88 -10.85
N ASP A 503 -7.08 25.39 -11.07
CA ASP A 503 -5.99 26.16 -11.65
C ASP A 503 -6.27 26.52 -13.11
N LEU A 504 -6.85 25.58 -13.88
CA LEU A 504 -7.24 25.82 -15.26
C LEU A 504 -8.35 26.87 -15.37
N HIS A 505 -9.37 26.78 -14.51
CA HIS A 505 -10.44 27.78 -14.44
C HIS A 505 -9.88 29.17 -14.09
N ASN A 506 -8.94 29.23 -13.15
CA ASN A 506 -8.29 30.48 -12.77
C ASN A 506 -7.46 31.08 -13.92
N ASN A 507 -6.64 30.27 -14.58
CA ASN A 507 -5.82 30.70 -15.71
C ASN A 507 -6.68 31.20 -16.87
N TYR A 508 -7.81 30.54 -17.16
CA TYR A 508 -8.75 31.01 -18.17
C TYR A 508 -9.42 32.34 -17.77
N GLY A 509 -9.78 32.49 -16.49
CA GLY A 509 -10.31 33.74 -15.96
C GLY A 509 -9.33 34.91 -16.14
N VAL A 510 -8.06 34.71 -15.83
CA VAL A 510 -6.98 35.71 -16.05
C VAL A 510 -6.87 36.04 -17.54
N PHE A 511 -6.83 35.03 -18.41
CA PHE A 511 -6.77 35.23 -19.86
C PHE A 511 -7.93 36.10 -20.40
N LEU A 512 -9.16 35.86 -19.94
CA LEU A 512 -10.34 36.64 -20.37
C LEU A 512 -10.26 38.10 -19.93
N VAL A 513 -9.72 38.35 -18.73
CA VAL A 513 -9.51 39.71 -18.21
C VAL A 513 -8.43 40.43 -19.04
N ASP A 514 -7.31 39.77 -19.30
CA ASP A 514 -6.16 40.37 -20.00
C ASP A 514 -6.45 40.67 -21.48
N THR A 515 -7.33 39.88 -22.11
CA THR A 515 -7.69 40.04 -23.53
C THR A 515 -8.91 40.92 -23.77
N GLY A 516 -9.68 41.24 -22.73
CA GLY A 516 -10.91 42.04 -22.85
C GLY A 516 -12.10 41.27 -23.44
N GLU A 517 -12.04 39.93 -23.52
CA GLU A 517 -13.12 39.06 -24.02
C GLU A 517 -14.23 38.80 -22.97
N PHE A 518 -14.64 39.84 -22.23
CA PHE A 518 -15.62 39.76 -21.15
C PHE A 518 -17.00 39.23 -21.57
N ASN A 519 -17.35 39.35 -22.85
CA ASN A 519 -18.62 38.83 -23.39
C ASN A 519 -18.69 37.29 -23.41
N CYS A 520 -17.54 36.59 -23.44
CA CYS A 520 -17.48 35.13 -23.33
C CYS A 520 -17.55 34.66 -21.85
N TRP A 521 -17.11 35.50 -20.91
CA TRP A 521 -17.13 35.20 -19.48
C TRP A 521 -18.56 35.04 -18.96
N SER A 522 -19.49 35.90 -19.40
CA SER A 522 -20.91 35.82 -19.01
C SER A 522 -21.59 34.54 -19.51
N VAL A 523 -21.22 34.05 -20.69
CA VAL A 523 -21.73 32.79 -21.30
C VAL A 523 -21.21 31.55 -20.55
N CYS A 524 -19.99 31.59 -20.01
CA CYS A 524 -19.46 30.51 -19.17
C CYS A 524 -20.05 30.52 -17.74
N THR A 525 -20.52 31.67 -17.25
CA THR A 525 -21.11 31.81 -15.90
C THR A 525 -22.60 31.44 -15.79
N ASP A 526 -23.23 30.86 -16.82
CA ASP A 526 -24.57 30.30 -16.71
C ASP A 526 -24.57 29.07 -15.79
N GLY A 527 -24.69 29.31 -14.49
CA GLY A 527 -25.02 28.35 -13.43
C GLY A 527 -23.93 27.37 -13.00
N ALA A 528 -23.23 26.73 -13.95
CA ALA A 528 -22.38 25.57 -13.67
C ALA A 528 -21.00 25.95 -13.09
N LEU A 529 -20.31 26.92 -13.69
CA LEU A 529 -18.95 27.33 -13.29
C LEU A 529 -18.93 27.94 -11.87
N LEU A 530 -19.96 28.72 -11.54
CA LEU A 530 -20.15 29.35 -10.22
C LEU A 530 -20.51 28.34 -9.13
N LEU A 531 -21.20 27.24 -9.48
CA LEU A 531 -21.47 26.11 -8.56
C LEU A 531 -20.21 25.27 -8.32
N GLN A 532 -19.38 25.07 -9.36
CA GLN A 532 -18.15 24.28 -9.27
C GLN A 532 -17.07 25.00 -8.46
N ILE A 533 -16.80 26.28 -8.75
CA ILE A 533 -15.88 27.13 -7.95
C ILE A 533 -16.32 27.18 -6.48
N LYS A 534 -17.64 27.28 -6.21
CA LYS A 534 -18.19 27.30 -4.84
C LYS A 534 -18.02 25.97 -4.10
N SER A 535 -17.91 24.85 -4.81
CA SER A 535 -17.66 23.52 -4.23
C SER A 535 -16.18 23.28 -3.88
N SER A 536 -15.25 23.96 -4.58
CA SER A 536 -13.79 23.82 -4.44
C SER A 536 -13.14 24.80 -3.43
N LEU A 537 -13.88 25.81 -2.98
CA LEU A 537 -13.38 26.87 -2.07
C LEU A 537 -12.90 26.45 -0.66
N PRO A 538 -13.20 25.26 -0.08
CA PRO A 538 -12.67 24.91 1.26
C PRO A 538 -11.15 24.81 1.36
N GLU A 539 -10.41 24.74 0.23
CA GLU A 539 -8.96 24.44 0.21
C GLU A 539 -8.06 25.68 0.01
N LEU A 540 -8.62 26.86 -0.30
CA LEU A 540 -7.88 28.09 -0.58
C LEU A 540 -7.70 28.97 0.67
N THR A 541 -6.85 28.56 1.61
CA THR A 541 -6.48 29.38 2.79
C THR A 541 -5.08 30.00 2.73
N GLY A 542 -4.47 30.16 1.54
CA GLY A 542 -3.02 30.42 1.44
C GLY A 542 -2.50 31.60 0.61
N GLY A 543 -3.29 32.30 -0.22
CA GLY A 543 -2.74 33.27 -1.18
C GLY A 543 -3.09 34.73 -0.88
N SER A 544 -2.17 35.50 -0.29
CA SER A 544 -2.36 36.94 0.00
C SER A 544 -2.07 37.86 -1.19
N GLU A 545 -1.40 37.38 -2.25
CA GLU A 545 -1.10 38.15 -3.46
C GLU A 545 -2.34 38.33 -4.36
N CYS A 546 -3.21 37.32 -4.43
CA CYS A 546 -4.45 37.35 -5.24
C CYS A 546 -5.41 38.48 -4.84
N ILE A 547 -5.33 38.97 -3.60
CA ILE A 547 -6.21 40.01 -3.04
C ILE A 547 -5.76 41.42 -3.45
N LYS A 548 -4.45 41.64 -3.68
CA LYS A 548 -3.92 42.97 -4.01
C LYS A 548 -4.23 43.38 -5.44
N ASP A 549 -4.18 42.43 -6.37
CA ASP A 549 -4.43 42.71 -7.79
C ASP A 549 -5.92 42.94 -8.06
N LEU A 550 -6.81 42.22 -7.35
CA LEU A 550 -8.25 42.48 -7.37
C LEU A 550 -8.60 43.88 -6.83
N HIS A 551 -7.96 44.33 -5.75
CA HIS A 551 -8.28 45.63 -5.12
C HIS A 551 -7.85 46.84 -5.98
N CYS A 552 -6.77 46.73 -6.74
CA CYS A 552 -6.35 47.80 -7.66
C CYS A 552 -7.35 47.99 -8.82
N PHE A 553 -7.95 46.89 -9.27
CA PHE A 553 -8.92 46.83 -10.37
C PHE A 553 -10.26 47.51 -10.03
N PHE A 554 -10.78 47.39 -8.80
CA PHE A 554 -12.08 47.97 -8.39
C PHE A 554 -12.16 49.50 -8.41
N SER A 555 -11.03 50.20 -8.55
CA SER A 555 -11.00 51.68 -8.56
C SER A 555 -11.31 52.31 -9.92
N ARG A 556 -11.41 51.51 -11.00
CA ARG A 556 -11.58 51.99 -12.37
C ARG A 556 -12.47 51.04 -13.17
N SER A 557 -13.81 51.16 -13.17
CA SER A 557 -14.71 50.82 -14.30
C SER A 557 -16.23 50.89 -13.99
N SER A 558 -17.01 50.86 -15.07
CA SER A 558 -18.41 51.27 -15.33
C SER A 558 -19.54 50.35 -14.80
N PRO A 559 -20.84 50.72 -14.93
CA PRO A 559 -21.98 50.06 -14.26
C PRO A 559 -22.25 48.58 -14.58
N GLU A 560 -21.75 48.05 -15.69
CA GLU A 560 -21.87 46.62 -16.02
C GLU A 560 -21.00 45.73 -15.10
N HIS A 561 -20.02 46.33 -14.42
CA HIS A 561 -19.22 45.66 -13.38
C HIS A 561 -19.98 45.40 -12.07
N LEU A 562 -21.16 46.01 -11.83
CA LEU A 562 -21.92 45.81 -10.57
C LEU A 562 -22.46 44.38 -10.41
N ALA A 563 -22.73 43.66 -11.49
CA ALA A 563 -23.13 42.25 -11.43
C ALA A 563 -21.95 41.33 -11.05
N LEU A 564 -20.75 41.67 -11.53
CA LEU A 564 -19.49 41.01 -11.19
C LEU A 564 -19.09 41.32 -9.73
N VAL A 565 -19.24 42.57 -9.30
CA VAL A 565 -19.10 43.01 -7.91
C VAL A 565 -20.06 42.24 -7.01
N ALA A 566 -21.33 42.07 -7.39
CA ALA A 566 -22.29 41.30 -6.59
C ALA A 566 -21.99 39.79 -6.54
N ALA A 567 -21.35 39.23 -7.57
CA ALA A 567 -20.92 37.82 -7.60
C ALA A 567 -19.66 37.59 -6.75
N VAL A 568 -18.67 38.48 -6.85
CA VAL A 568 -17.43 38.45 -6.06
C VAL A 568 -17.70 38.85 -4.59
N GLU A 569 -18.55 39.83 -4.32
CA GLU A 569 -19.04 40.14 -2.97
C GLU A 569 -19.82 38.97 -2.36
N LYS A 570 -20.57 38.18 -3.15
CA LYS A 570 -21.20 36.94 -2.64
C LYS A 570 -20.18 35.87 -2.26
N VAL A 571 -19.07 35.77 -2.99
CA VAL A 571 -17.94 34.90 -2.64
C VAL A 571 -17.23 35.41 -1.37
N PHE A 572 -17.09 36.73 -1.22
CA PHE A 572 -16.49 37.39 -0.06
C PHE A 572 -17.37 37.31 1.21
N PHE A 573 -18.68 37.51 1.09
CA PHE A 573 -19.64 37.55 2.20
C PHE A 573 -19.96 36.16 2.75
N LEU A 574 -19.86 35.11 1.93
CA LEU A 574 -19.99 33.71 2.38
C LEU A 574 -18.75 33.19 3.13
N CYS A 575 -17.58 33.82 2.96
CA CYS A 575 -16.35 33.52 3.71
C CYS A 575 -16.16 34.41 4.97
N GLY A 576 -17.08 35.35 5.21
CA GLY A 576 -16.87 36.54 6.03
C GLY A 576 -17.32 36.57 7.51
N PRO A 577 -17.34 35.47 8.30
CA PRO A 577 -17.31 35.65 9.76
C PRO A 577 -16.10 35.03 10.49
N HIS A 578 -15.22 34.27 9.83
CA HIS A 578 -14.13 33.56 10.54
C HIS A 578 -12.72 34.14 10.36
N LEU A 579 -12.55 35.17 9.52
CA LEU A 579 -11.22 35.76 9.27
C LEU A 579 -10.81 36.88 10.25
N TRP A 580 -11.75 37.48 11.00
CA TRP A 580 -11.45 38.61 11.89
C TRP A 580 -10.92 38.22 13.28
N ALA A 581 -10.92 36.93 13.64
CA ALA A 581 -10.49 36.46 14.97
C ALA A 581 -9.04 35.93 15.03
N LYS A 582 -8.29 35.96 13.92
CA LYS A 582 -6.93 35.37 13.84
C LYS A 582 -5.83 36.30 13.32
N VAL A 583 -6.12 37.57 13.12
CA VAL A 583 -5.06 38.60 12.96
C VAL A 583 -4.83 39.24 14.32
N GLY A 584 -4.20 38.44 15.18
CA GLY A 584 -3.56 38.85 16.41
C GLY A 584 -2.26 38.05 16.51
N LEU A 585 -1.39 38.25 15.53
CA LEU A 585 -0.02 37.75 15.49
C LEU A 585 0.90 38.90 15.08
#